data_AF-M7CIU7-F1
#
_entry.id   AF-M7CIU7-F1
#
_cell.length_a   1.000
_cell.length_b   1.000
_cell.length_c   1.000
_cell.angle_alpha   90.00
_cell.angle_beta   90.00
_cell.angle_gamma   90.00
#
_symmetry.space_group_name_H-M   'P 1'
#
loop_
_entity.id
_entity.type
_entity.pdbx_description
1 polymer ?
#
loop_
_entity_poly.entity_id
_entity_poly.type
_entity_poly.pdbx_seq_one_letter_code
_entity_poly.pdbx_strand_id
1 'polypeptide(L)'
;MVSAVNERERHGQQAPAPKAKEVKHLDLFGRKVYSSGGLQLRIANQQAILNRQNFSSWAAVGKFKDSLPQSSQLEFTALVDEGKAVAKTSLQASLDLADAAARTIRSGVVMRCLAWLQEEGLPPEVQNTLQDLPFEGSGLFSDQTDTRLHRLKDSRATLKSLGMHTPVTQRKPFKPQPPPQCQY
;
A
#
# COMPACT_ATOMS: atom_id res chain seq x y z
N MET A 1 3.45 -6.11 22.27
CA MET A 1 3.87 -4.95 23.09
C MET A 1 2.62 -4.15 23.44
N VAL A 2 1.89 -4.63 24.44
CA VAL A 2 0.66 -4.04 24.97
C VAL A 2 1.01 -3.60 26.38
N SER A 3 1.01 -2.29 26.63
CA SER A 3 0.75 -1.60 27.91
C SER A 3 1.49 -0.25 27.93
N ALA A 4 0.86 0.75 27.33
CA ALA A 4 1.04 2.17 27.63
C ALA A 4 -0.15 2.95 27.04
N VAL A 5 -1.35 2.41 27.24
CA VAL A 5 -2.61 3.08 26.95
C VAL A 5 -3.23 3.31 28.31
N ASN A 6 -3.19 4.55 28.81
CA ASN A 6 -4.20 5.14 29.71
C ASN A 6 -3.60 6.19 30.68
N GLU A 7 -3.10 7.32 30.17
CA GLU A 7 -2.91 8.53 31.00
C GLU A 7 -3.13 9.85 30.24
N ARG A 8 -4.03 9.88 29.24
CA ARG A 8 -4.40 11.15 28.56
C ARG A 8 -5.90 11.45 28.47
N GLU A 9 -6.76 10.68 29.12
CA GLU A 9 -8.23 10.91 29.12
C GLU A 9 -8.73 11.84 30.25
N ARG A 10 -7.98 12.90 30.59
CA ARG A 10 -8.47 13.90 31.57
C ARG A 10 -8.22 15.37 31.21
N HIS A 11 -8.31 15.71 29.93
CA HIS A 11 -8.55 17.11 29.53
C HIS A 11 -9.67 17.14 28.49
N GLY A 12 -10.63 18.04 28.71
CA GLY A 12 -11.99 18.03 28.16
C GLY A 12 -12.11 17.79 26.66
N GLN A 13 -13.31 17.33 26.27
CA GLN A 13 -13.74 17.12 24.89
C GLN A 13 -13.59 18.39 24.04
N GLN A 14 -12.38 18.64 23.56
CA GLN A 14 -12.14 19.55 22.47
C GLN A 14 -12.30 18.74 21.18
N ALA A 15 -13.24 19.16 20.33
CA ALA A 15 -13.42 18.53 19.03
C ALA A 15 -12.05 18.42 18.33
N PRO A 16 -11.66 17.24 17.81
CA PRO A 16 -10.34 17.07 17.22
C PRO A 16 -10.18 18.10 16.10
N ALA A 17 -9.04 18.80 16.12
CA ALA A 17 -8.68 19.79 15.11
C ALA A 17 -8.92 19.19 13.70
N PRO A 18 -9.43 19.97 12.71
CA PRO A 18 -9.83 19.45 11.40
C PRO A 18 -8.82 18.49 10.77
N LYS A 19 -7.52 18.81 10.89
CA LYS A 19 -6.40 17.99 10.39
C LYS A 19 -6.31 16.59 11.02
N ALA A 20 -6.65 16.43 12.30
CA ALA A 20 -6.59 15.11 12.96
C ALA A 20 -7.71 14.17 12.50
N LYS A 21 -8.83 14.70 12.01
CA LYS A 21 -9.91 13.89 11.43
C LYS A 21 -9.52 13.35 10.05
N GLU A 22 -8.84 14.17 9.26
CA GLU A 22 -8.37 13.81 7.91
C GLU A 22 -7.32 12.69 7.95
N VAL A 23 -6.37 12.77 8.89
CA VAL A 23 -5.33 11.74 9.06
C VAL A 23 -5.94 10.38 9.43
N LYS A 24 -6.89 10.35 10.37
CA LYS A 24 -7.61 9.12 10.75
C LYS A 24 -8.41 8.54 9.59
N HIS A 25 -9.00 9.39 8.76
CA HIS A 25 -9.72 8.94 7.57
C HIS A 25 -8.76 8.32 6.54
N LEU A 26 -7.58 8.91 6.35
CA LEU A 26 -6.55 8.38 5.46
C LEU A 26 -6.00 7.02 5.93
N ASP A 27 -5.69 6.85 7.22
CA ASP A 27 -5.27 5.54 7.75
C ASP A 27 -6.38 4.50 7.59
N LEU A 28 -7.63 4.85 7.90
CA LEU A 28 -8.77 3.94 7.72
C LEU A 28 -8.92 3.52 6.26
N PHE A 29 -8.79 4.46 5.33
CA PHE A 29 -8.85 4.17 3.91
C PHE A 29 -7.68 3.27 3.47
N GLY A 30 -6.47 3.55 3.93
CA GLY A 30 -5.29 2.72 3.69
C GLY A 30 -5.45 1.28 4.20
N ARG A 31 -6.05 1.08 5.39
CA ARG A 31 -6.37 -0.26 5.92
C ARG A 31 -7.37 -1.01 5.04
N LYS A 32 -8.39 -0.32 4.53
CA LYS A 32 -9.38 -0.91 3.60
C LYS A 32 -8.72 -1.30 2.28
N VAL A 33 -7.91 -0.41 1.71
CA VAL A 33 -7.17 -0.67 0.46
C VAL A 33 -6.23 -1.86 0.63
N TYR A 34 -5.43 -1.89 1.71
CA TYR A 34 -4.57 -3.03 2.04
C TYR A 34 -5.36 -4.34 2.15
N SER A 35 -6.48 -4.34 2.89
CA SER A 35 -7.30 -5.53 3.09
C SER A 35 -7.94 -6.02 1.79
N SER A 36 -8.38 -5.09 0.93
CA SER A 36 -8.94 -5.38 -0.39
C SER A 36 -7.89 -6.05 -1.29
N GLY A 37 -6.69 -5.46 -1.39
CA GLY A 37 -5.59 -6.05 -2.15
C GLY A 37 -5.19 -7.42 -1.59
N GLY A 38 -5.16 -7.59 -0.27
CA GLY A 38 -4.92 -8.89 0.37
C GLY A 38 -5.96 -9.96 0.01
N LEU A 39 -7.24 -9.58 -0.11
CA LEU A 39 -8.29 -10.50 -0.58
C LEU A 39 -8.11 -10.83 -2.06
N GLN A 40 -7.87 -9.84 -2.92
CA GLN A 40 -7.62 -10.06 -4.35
C GLN A 40 -6.43 -11.00 -4.57
N LEU A 41 -5.36 -10.86 -3.81
CA LEU A 41 -4.18 -11.72 -3.90
C LEU A 41 -4.52 -13.18 -3.56
N ARG A 42 -5.34 -13.42 -2.53
CA ARG A 42 -5.81 -14.78 -2.19
C ARG A 42 -6.64 -15.39 -3.30
N ILE A 43 -7.56 -14.61 -3.89
CA ILE A 43 -8.39 -15.05 -5.02
C ILE A 43 -7.51 -15.40 -6.22
N ALA A 44 -6.57 -14.51 -6.58
CA ALA A 44 -5.64 -14.71 -7.67
C ALA A 44 -4.79 -15.98 -7.49
N ASN A 45 -4.29 -16.21 -6.28
CA ASN A 45 -3.52 -17.42 -5.95
C ASN A 45 -4.37 -18.69 -6.10
N GLN A 46 -5.63 -18.69 -5.62
CA GLN A 46 -6.54 -19.81 -5.79
C GLN A 46 -6.82 -20.08 -7.28
N GLN A 47 -7.08 -19.03 -8.08
CA GLN A 47 -7.28 -19.15 -9.52
C GLN A 47 -6.04 -19.71 -10.22
N ALA A 48 -4.84 -19.26 -9.86
CA ALA A 48 -3.58 -19.77 -10.43
C ALA A 48 -3.41 -21.28 -10.17
N ILE A 49 -3.72 -21.75 -8.95
CA ILE A 49 -3.69 -23.18 -8.60
C ILE A 49 -4.66 -23.97 -9.47
N LEU A 50 -5.91 -23.50 -9.59
CA LEU A 50 -6.95 -24.15 -10.40
C LEU A 50 -6.57 -24.20 -11.88
N ASN A 51 -6.05 -23.11 -12.43
CA ASN A 51 -5.66 -23.03 -13.84
C ASN A 51 -4.46 -23.94 -14.15
N ARG A 52 -3.52 -24.06 -13.22
CA ARG A 52 -2.41 -25.02 -13.34
C ARG A 52 -2.90 -26.48 -13.33
N GLN A 53 -3.86 -26.80 -12.46
CA GLN A 53 -4.49 -28.12 -12.44
C GLN A 53 -5.24 -28.38 -13.74
N ASN A 54 -6.04 -27.42 -14.22
CA ASN A 54 -6.78 -27.53 -15.48
C ASN A 54 -5.83 -27.79 -16.68
N PHE A 55 -4.72 -27.06 -16.77
CA PHE A 55 -3.70 -27.31 -17.80
C PHE A 55 -3.16 -28.75 -17.73
N SER A 56 -2.89 -29.23 -16.51
CA SER A 56 -2.40 -30.60 -16.29
C SER A 56 -3.45 -31.65 -16.68
N SER A 57 -4.73 -31.38 -16.42
CA SER A 57 -5.85 -32.23 -16.85
C SER A 57 -5.93 -32.31 -18.36
N TRP A 58 -5.85 -31.19 -19.09
CA TRP A 58 -5.82 -31.20 -20.56
C TRP A 58 -4.61 -31.93 -21.14
N ALA A 59 -3.44 -31.83 -20.49
CA ALA A 59 -2.27 -32.61 -20.86
C ALA A 59 -2.48 -34.13 -20.67
N ALA A 60 -3.22 -34.53 -19.63
CA ALA A 60 -3.60 -35.93 -19.43
C ALA A 60 -4.64 -36.40 -20.46
N VAL A 61 -5.66 -35.57 -20.77
CA VAL A 61 -6.66 -35.85 -21.81
C VAL A 61 -5.96 -36.08 -23.16
N GLY A 62 -4.94 -35.29 -23.49
CA GLY A 62 -4.17 -35.48 -24.74
C GLY A 62 -3.59 -36.88 -24.94
N LYS A 63 -3.34 -37.65 -23.87
CA LYS A 63 -2.81 -39.02 -23.95
C LYS A 63 -3.82 -40.02 -24.54
N PHE A 64 -5.11 -39.70 -24.55
CA PHE A 64 -6.15 -40.56 -25.12
C PHE A 64 -6.25 -40.47 -26.64
N LYS A 65 -5.48 -39.59 -27.29
CA LYS A 65 -5.50 -39.40 -28.74
C LYS A 65 -5.38 -40.73 -29.51
N ASP A 66 -4.44 -41.59 -29.12
CA ASP A 66 -4.15 -42.82 -29.85
C ASP A 66 -5.23 -43.90 -29.67
N SER A 67 -6.13 -43.72 -28.71
CA SER A 67 -7.28 -44.61 -28.51
C SER A 67 -8.50 -44.26 -29.39
N LEU A 68 -8.42 -43.16 -30.14
CA LEU A 68 -9.52 -42.68 -30.98
C LEU A 68 -9.37 -43.15 -32.44
N PRO A 69 -10.50 -43.31 -33.17
CA PRO A 69 -10.49 -43.52 -34.62
C PRO A 69 -9.70 -42.43 -35.34
N GLN A 70 -8.98 -42.79 -36.39
CA GLN A 70 -8.09 -41.87 -37.11
C GLN A 70 -8.83 -40.62 -37.64
N SER A 71 -10.11 -40.77 -38.00
CA SER A 71 -10.96 -39.66 -38.48
C SER A 71 -11.23 -38.59 -37.42
N SER A 72 -11.20 -38.92 -36.12
CA SER A 72 -11.49 -37.97 -35.03
C SER A 72 -10.24 -37.46 -34.29
N GLN A 73 -9.06 -38.00 -34.58
CA GLN A 73 -7.82 -37.62 -33.90
C GLN A 73 -7.42 -36.16 -34.14
N LEU A 74 -7.71 -35.61 -35.33
CA LEU A 74 -7.39 -34.21 -35.67
C LEU A 74 -8.24 -33.24 -34.83
N GLU A 75 -9.56 -33.44 -34.83
CA GLU A 75 -10.50 -32.64 -34.06
C GLU A 75 -10.23 -32.74 -32.56
N PHE A 76 -9.94 -33.94 -32.07
CA PHE A 76 -9.55 -34.15 -30.67
C PHE A 76 -8.26 -33.42 -30.30
N THR A 77 -7.24 -33.44 -31.18
CA THR A 77 -5.99 -32.71 -30.94
C THR A 77 -6.26 -31.21 -30.85
N ALA A 78 -7.05 -30.66 -31.78
CA ALA A 78 -7.43 -29.25 -31.77
C ALA A 78 -8.16 -28.86 -30.48
N LEU A 79 -9.11 -29.68 -30.02
CA LEU A 79 -9.85 -29.47 -28.77
C LEU A 79 -8.92 -29.46 -27.54
N VAL A 80 -8.00 -30.43 -27.46
CA VAL A 80 -7.04 -30.50 -26.36
C VAL A 80 -6.13 -29.29 -26.34
N ASP A 81 -5.65 -28.85 -27.50
CA ASP A 81 -4.76 -27.70 -27.60
C ASP A 81 -5.49 -26.39 -27.29
N GLU A 82 -6.75 -26.24 -27.70
CA GLU A 82 -7.61 -25.15 -27.28
C GLU A 82 -7.80 -25.13 -25.76
N GLY A 83 -8.10 -26.27 -25.15
CA GLY A 83 -8.25 -26.41 -23.69
C GLY A 83 -6.99 -25.99 -22.92
N LYS A 84 -5.80 -26.41 -23.40
CA LYS A 84 -4.51 -25.96 -22.86
C LYS A 84 -4.30 -24.46 -23.03
N ALA A 85 -4.64 -23.90 -24.19
CA ALA A 85 -4.49 -22.48 -24.48
C ALA A 85 -5.38 -21.62 -23.57
N VAL A 86 -6.63 -22.04 -23.36
CA VAL A 86 -7.56 -21.41 -22.41
C VAL A 86 -6.99 -21.46 -20.99
N ALA A 87 -6.58 -22.65 -20.51
CA ALA A 87 -6.01 -22.80 -19.17
C ALA A 87 -4.75 -21.92 -18.95
N LYS A 88 -3.88 -21.84 -19.96
CA LYS A 88 -2.68 -20.98 -19.92
C LYS A 88 -3.04 -19.49 -19.88
N THR A 89 -4.04 -19.07 -20.66
CA THR A 89 -4.51 -17.69 -20.67
C THR A 89 -5.16 -17.31 -19.34
N SER A 90 -5.96 -18.20 -18.76
CA SER A 90 -6.53 -18.00 -17.43
C SER A 90 -5.46 -17.94 -16.34
N LEU A 91 -4.39 -18.75 -16.45
CA LEU A 91 -3.25 -18.66 -15.54
C LEU A 91 -2.56 -17.29 -15.64
N GLN A 92 -2.34 -16.79 -16.86
CA GLN A 92 -1.77 -15.44 -17.05
C GLN A 92 -2.66 -14.35 -16.44
N ALA A 93 -3.96 -14.40 -16.68
CA ALA A 93 -4.91 -13.47 -16.06
C ALA A 93 -4.86 -13.51 -14.52
N SER A 94 -4.62 -14.70 -13.94
CA SER A 94 -4.45 -14.85 -12.49
C SER A 94 -3.16 -14.19 -11.99
N LEU A 95 -2.07 -14.27 -12.75
CA LEU A 95 -0.81 -13.58 -12.45
C LEU A 95 -0.96 -12.06 -12.53
N ASP A 96 -1.65 -11.57 -13.56
CA ASP A 96 -1.91 -10.14 -13.73
C ASP A 96 -2.79 -9.60 -12.59
N LEU A 97 -3.78 -10.39 -12.14
CA LEU A 97 -4.59 -10.06 -10.97
C LEU A 97 -3.76 -10.04 -9.68
N ALA A 98 -2.81 -10.97 -9.52
CA ALA A 98 -1.92 -10.99 -8.36
C ALA A 98 -1.01 -9.75 -8.32
N ASP A 99 -0.48 -9.32 -9.47
CA ASP A 99 0.30 -8.08 -9.61
C ASP A 99 -0.54 -6.84 -9.31
N ALA A 100 -1.78 -6.75 -9.82
CA ALA A 100 -2.72 -5.69 -9.49
C ALA A 100 -3.05 -5.65 -7.99
N ALA A 101 -3.23 -6.82 -7.36
CA ALA A 101 -3.45 -6.95 -5.93
C ALA A 101 -2.23 -6.47 -5.12
N ALA A 102 -1.01 -6.80 -5.55
CA ALA A 102 0.23 -6.33 -4.94
C ALA A 102 0.38 -4.81 -5.02
N ARG A 103 0.03 -4.19 -6.16
CA ARG A 103 -0.02 -2.72 -6.29
C ARG A 103 -1.07 -2.10 -5.36
N THR A 104 -2.24 -2.72 -5.23
CA THR A 104 -3.28 -2.27 -4.31
C THR A 104 -2.79 -2.31 -2.86
N ILE A 105 -2.15 -3.41 -2.44
CA ILE A 105 -1.52 -3.52 -1.12
C ILE A 105 -0.50 -2.39 -0.90
N ARG A 106 0.38 -2.16 -1.88
CA ARG A 106 1.39 -1.09 -1.82
C ARG A 106 0.74 0.28 -1.62
N SER A 107 -0.31 0.61 -2.38
CA SER A 107 -1.05 1.87 -2.20
C SER A 107 -1.64 1.99 -0.80
N GLY A 108 -2.21 0.91 -0.27
CA GLY A 108 -2.73 0.88 1.10
C GLY A 108 -1.65 1.14 2.15
N VAL A 109 -0.47 0.54 2.00
CA VAL A 109 0.69 0.80 2.87
C VAL A 109 1.11 2.25 2.80
N VAL A 110 1.28 2.82 1.60
CA VAL A 110 1.69 4.22 1.42
C VAL A 110 0.71 5.17 2.11
N MET A 111 -0.60 4.96 1.94
CA MET A 111 -1.62 5.77 2.62
C MET A 111 -1.48 5.73 4.15
N ARG A 112 -1.22 4.55 4.72
CA ARG A 112 -1.02 4.40 6.17
C ARG A 112 0.30 5.03 6.64
N CYS A 113 1.36 4.93 5.86
CA CYS A 113 2.63 5.61 6.14
C CYS A 113 2.45 7.12 6.16
N LEU A 114 1.76 7.68 5.16
CA LEU A 114 1.47 9.11 5.09
C LEU A 114 0.61 9.57 6.26
N ALA A 115 -0.41 8.81 6.63
CA ALA A 115 -1.23 9.12 7.80
C ALA A 115 -0.38 9.14 9.08
N TRP A 116 0.47 8.12 9.29
CA TRP A 116 1.36 8.08 10.44
C TRP A 116 2.35 9.27 10.47
N LEU A 117 3.00 9.57 9.35
CA LEU A 117 3.94 10.70 9.26
C LEU A 117 3.29 12.05 9.57
N GLN A 118 2.02 12.22 9.19
CA GLN A 118 1.24 13.42 9.49
C GLN A 118 0.86 13.50 10.99
N GLU A 119 0.60 12.36 11.64
CA GLU A 119 0.33 12.28 13.07
C GLU A 119 1.57 12.57 13.94
N GLU A 120 2.75 12.12 13.51
CA GLU A 120 4.02 12.32 14.23
C GLU A 120 4.53 13.79 14.18
N GLY A 121 3.97 14.63 13.30
CA GLY A 121 4.34 16.04 13.21
C GLY A 121 5.80 16.29 12.81
N LEU A 122 6.42 15.33 12.09
CA LEU A 122 7.82 15.39 11.70
C LEU A 122 8.12 16.53 10.71
N PRO A 123 9.35 17.08 10.69
CA PRO A 123 9.75 18.04 9.66
C PRO A 123 9.64 17.44 8.25
N PRO A 124 9.27 18.23 7.22
CA PRO A 124 9.10 17.74 5.85
C PRO A 124 10.31 16.98 5.29
N GLU A 125 11.53 17.38 5.67
CA GLU A 125 12.76 16.73 5.22
C GLU A 125 12.87 15.29 5.72
N VAL A 126 12.42 15.04 6.96
CA VAL A 126 12.37 13.70 7.56
C VAL A 126 11.26 12.89 6.92
N GLN A 127 10.09 13.51 6.68
CA GLN A 127 8.97 12.83 6.04
C GLN A 127 9.31 12.35 4.63
N ASN A 128 9.98 13.16 3.82
CA ASN A 128 10.37 12.78 2.45
C ASN A 128 11.36 11.60 2.47
N THR A 129 12.35 11.64 3.37
CA THR A 129 13.36 10.59 3.48
C THR A 129 12.77 9.23 3.92
N LEU A 130 11.69 9.26 4.70
CA LEU A 130 10.99 8.06 5.18
C LEU A 130 9.98 7.52 4.15
N GLN A 131 9.37 8.39 3.33
CA GLN A 131 8.48 7.96 2.24
C GLN A 131 9.21 7.17 1.14
N ASP A 132 10.48 7.50 0.90
CA ASP A 132 11.30 6.84 -0.12
C ASP A 132 11.83 5.45 0.30
N LEU A 133 11.50 4.99 1.51
CA LEU A 133 11.89 3.66 1.97
C LEU A 133 11.02 2.58 1.30
N PRO A 134 11.62 1.45 0.87
CA PRO A 134 10.86 0.33 0.35
C PRO A 134 10.00 -0.30 1.45
N PHE A 135 8.84 -0.85 1.07
CA PHE A 135 8.03 -1.68 1.95
C PHE A 135 8.58 -3.12 1.95
N GLU A 136 8.91 -3.64 3.13
CA GLU A 136 9.56 -4.95 3.31
C GLU A 136 8.61 -6.03 3.87
N GLY A 137 7.35 -5.70 4.17
CA GLY A 137 6.31 -6.67 4.51
C GLY A 137 6.14 -7.00 6.00
N SER A 138 7.08 -6.61 6.87
CA SER A 138 7.02 -6.85 8.34
C SER A 138 6.21 -5.80 9.10
N GLY A 139 6.12 -4.57 8.59
CA GLY A 139 5.49 -3.43 9.24
C GLY A 139 5.15 -2.30 8.27
N LEU A 140 4.70 -1.16 8.78
CA LEU A 140 4.39 0.01 7.92
C LEU A 140 5.64 0.58 7.24
N PHE A 141 6.80 0.49 7.88
CA PHE A 141 8.07 0.96 7.34
C PHE A 141 9.11 -0.16 7.29
N SER A 142 10.19 0.07 6.54
CA SER A 142 11.38 -0.79 6.46
C SER A 142 12.09 -0.87 7.82
N ASP A 143 12.80 -1.98 8.06
CA ASP A 143 13.66 -2.14 9.24
C ASP A 143 14.80 -1.08 9.28
N GLN A 144 15.10 -0.44 8.14
CA GLN A 144 16.09 0.65 8.06
C GLN A 144 15.58 1.98 8.65
N THR A 145 14.29 2.09 8.96
CA THR A 145 13.65 3.35 9.39
C THR A 145 14.31 3.96 10.61
N ASP A 146 14.56 3.14 11.64
CA ASP A 146 15.18 3.61 12.89
C ASP A 146 16.61 4.10 12.66
N THR A 147 17.34 3.41 11.80
CA THR A 147 18.71 3.78 11.41
C THR A 147 18.72 5.12 10.68
N ARG A 148 17.77 5.35 9.75
CA ARG A 148 17.65 6.64 9.05
C ARG A 148 17.26 7.76 10.00
N LEU A 149 16.33 7.51 10.93
CA LEU A 149 15.90 8.50 11.90
C LEU A 149 17.06 8.90 12.82
N HIS A 150 17.87 7.94 13.27
CA HIS A 150 19.09 8.20 14.02
C HIS A 150 20.10 9.03 13.22
N ARG A 151 20.38 8.65 11.97
CA ARG A 151 21.31 9.41 11.12
C ARG A 151 20.86 10.86 10.88
N LEU A 152 19.55 11.08 10.70
CA LEU A 152 18.97 12.41 10.53
C LEU A 152 19.05 13.23 11.83
N LYS A 153 18.86 12.58 12.98
CA LYS A 153 19.04 13.22 14.29
C LYS A 153 20.49 13.68 14.48
N ASP A 154 21.45 12.81 14.14
CA ASP A 154 22.87 13.10 14.31
C ASP A 154 23.35 14.17 13.33
N SER A 155 22.91 14.12 12.06
CA SER A 155 23.23 15.17 11.09
C SER A 155 22.69 16.54 11.51
N ARG A 156 21.47 16.57 12.08
CA ARG A 156 20.88 17.80 12.64
C ARG A 156 21.66 18.30 13.85
N ALA A 157 22.14 17.42 14.73
CA ALA A 157 23.00 17.80 15.85
C ALA A 157 24.33 18.39 15.36
N THR A 158 24.95 17.78 14.35
CA THR A 158 26.17 18.29 13.71
C THR A 158 25.97 19.65 13.06
N LEU A 159 24.89 19.84 12.28
CA LEU A 159 24.58 21.13 11.66
C LEU A 159 24.37 22.25 12.71
N LYS A 160 23.73 21.92 13.84
CA LYS A 160 23.61 22.85 14.98
C LYS A 160 24.97 23.22 15.56
N SER A 161 25.88 22.26 15.71
CA SER A 161 27.24 22.52 16.23
C SER A 161 28.08 23.41 15.30
N LEU A 162 27.79 23.38 13.99
CA LEU A 162 28.42 24.22 12.98
C LEU A 162 27.81 25.64 12.88
N GLY A 163 26.85 26.00 13.75
CA GLY A 163 26.19 27.31 13.75
C GLY A 163 25.18 27.52 12.62
N MET A 164 24.88 26.47 11.84
CA MET A 164 23.97 26.51 10.70
C MET A 164 22.52 26.30 11.17
N HIS A 165 21.91 27.32 11.76
CA HIS A 165 20.48 27.34 12.04
C HIS A 165 19.70 27.73 10.78
N THR A 166 18.72 26.92 10.38
CA THR A 166 17.61 27.41 9.56
C THR A 166 16.83 28.44 10.38
N PRO A 167 16.67 29.69 9.93
CA PRO A 167 15.83 30.64 10.65
C PRO A 167 14.43 30.07 10.76
N VAL A 168 13.92 29.96 11.99
CA VAL A 168 12.49 29.72 12.22
C VAL A 168 11.76 30.86 11.52
N THR A 169 10.99 30.55 10.47
CA THR A 169 10.07 31.50 9.86
C THR A 169 9.08 31.94 10.94
N GLN A 170 9.36 33.06 11.61
CA GLN A 170 8.41 33.69 12.51
C GLN A 170 7.17 34.06 11.68
N ARG A 171 6.10 33.26 11.80
CA ARG A 171 4.80 33.66 11.29
C ARG A 171 4.37 34.90 12.07
N LYS A 172 4.39 36.06 11.41
CA LYS A 172 3.79 37.28 11.93
C LYS A 172 2.31 36.99 12.29
N PRO A 173 1.82 37.43 13.47
CA PRO A 173 0.41 37.34 13.80
C PRO A 173 -0.42 38.05 12.72
N PHE A 174 -1.35 37.33 12.12
CA PHE A 174 -2.31 37.91 11.18
C PHE A 174 -3.19 38.90 11.95
N LYS A 175 -3.14 40.19 11.59
CA LYS A 175 -4.09 41.20 12.06
C LYS A 175 -5.24 41.27 11.04
N PRO A 176 -6.48 40.90 11.42
CA PRO A 176 -7.63 41.10 10.55
C PRO A 176 -7.85 42.60 10.31
N GLN A 177 -8.03 42.99 9.04
CA GLN A 177 -8.40 44.34 8.66
C GLN A 177 -9.91 44.52 8.90
N PRO A 178 -10.39 45.62 9.52
CA PRO A 178 -11.81 45.83 9.72
C PRO A 178 -12.53 46.07 8.37
N PRO A 179 -13.78 45.60 8.22
CA PRO A 179 -14.53 45.76 6.99
C PRO A 179 -14.87 47.24 6.72
N PRO A 180 -14.91 47.65 5.44
CA PRO A 180 -15.32 49.00 5.07
C PRO A 180 -16.79 49.22 5.46
N GLN A 181 -17.04 50.29 6.19
CA GLN A 181 -18.38 50.72 6.58
C GLN A 181 -19.12 51.22 5.34
N CYS A 182 -20.17 50.51 4.91
CA CYS A 182 -21.15 51.06 3.99
C CYS A 182 -21.91 52.18 4.71
N GLN A 183 -21.74 53.41 4.24
CA GLN A 183 -22.62 54.53 4.59
C GLN A 183 -23.87 54.43 3.73
N TYR A 184 -25.04 54.45 4.39
CA TYR A 184 -26.36 54.57 3.75
C TYR A 184 -26.66 56.03 3.39
#